data_AF-A0A920IXX1-F1
#
_entry.id   AF-A0A920IXX1-F1
#
_cell.length_a   1.000
_cell.length_b   1.000
_cell.length_c   1.000
_cell.angle_alpha   90.00
_cell.angle_beta   90.00
_cell.angle_gamma   90.00
#
_symmetry.space_group_name_H-M   'P 1'
#
loop_
_entity.id
_entity.type
_entity.pdbx_description
1 polymer ?
#
loop_
_entity_poly.entity_id
_entity_poly.type
_entity_poly.pdbx_seq_one_letter_code
_entity_poly.pdbx_strand_id
1 'polypeptide(L)'
;MKNNIKKLENIIAKLRSDDGCPWDRDLSLEKLGKLTIEEAYELFDAVEKGKNEDIIDELADLLTHLLFYFQIGETSDKFTKKMFF
;
A
#
# COMPACT_ATOMS: atom_id res chain seq x y z
N MET A 1 3.83 -2.00 -17.68
CA MET A 1 3.36 -1.26 -16.49
C MET A 1 1.97 -1.68 -16.02
N LYS A 2 0.87 -1.50 -16.81
CA LYS A 2 -0.50 -1.89 -16.39
C LYS A 2 -0.62 -3.34 -15.87
N ASN A 3 0.07 -4.28 -16.51
CA ASN A 3 0.05 -5.69 -16.10
C ASN A 3 0.77 -5.96 -14.77
N ASN A 4 1.74 -5.14 -14.36
CA ASN A 4 2.47 -5.34 -13.11
C ASN A 4 1.67 -4.80 -11.91
N ILE A 5 1.05 -3.64 -12.06
CA ILE A 5 0.14 -3.10 -11.03
C ILE A 5 -1.02 -4.07 -10.79
N LYS A 6 -1.62 -4.60 -11.86
CA LYS A 6 -2.70 -5.59 -11.71
C LYS A 6 -2.27 -6.89 -11.03
N LYS A 7 -1.01 -7.31 -11.20
CA LYS A 7 -0.45 -8.43 -10.44
C LYS A 7 -0.33 -8.10 -8.96
N LEU A 8 0.16 -6.91 -8.61
CA LEU A 8 0.24 -6.46 -7.22
C LEU A 8 -1.15 -6.37 -6.59
N GLU A 9 -2.14 -5.82 -7.29
CA GLU A 9 -3.54 -5.78 -6.85
C GLU A 9 -4.06 -7.19 -6.50
N ASN A 10 -3.79 -8.18 -7.35
CA ASN A 10 -4.19 -9.55 -7.10
C ASN A 10 -3.45 -10.17 -5.90
N ILE A 11 -2.18 -9.79 -5.68
CA ILE A 11 -1.41 -10.23 -4.51
C ILE A 11 -2.02 -9.66 -3.23
N ILE A 12 -2.31 -8.35 -3.18
CA ILE A 12 -2.95 -7.72 -2.01
C ILE A 12 -4.34 -8.34 -1.77
N ALA A 13 -5.10 -8.60 -2.85
CA ALA A 13 -6.36 -9.32 -2.76
C ALA A 13 -6.21 -10.72 -2.13
N LYS A 14 -5.16 -11.45 -2.51
CA LYS A 14 -4.85 -12.78 -1.96
C LYS A 14 -4.32 -12.72 -0.53
N LEU A 15 -3.55 -11.70 -0.16
CA LEU A 15 -3.08 -11.52 1.21
C LEU A 15 -4.23 -11.22 2.17
N ARG A 16 -5.28 -10.55 1.70
CA ARG A 16 -6.44 -10.18 2.52
C ARG A 16 -7.61 -11.17 2.46
N SER A 17 -7.51 -12.27 1.72
CA SER A 17 -8.57 -13.28 1.69
C SER A 17 -8.66 -14.08 3.00
N ASP A 18 -9.69 -14.91 3.14
CA ASP A 18 -9.89 -15.75 4.33
C ASP A 18 -8.73 -16.75 4.56
N ASP A 19 -8.05 -17.16 3.48
CA ASP A 19 -6.86 -18.00 3.51
C ASP A 19 -5.53 -17.22 3.41
N GLY A 20 -5.59 -15.90 3.50
CA GLY A 20 -4.45 -14.99 3.41
C GLY A 20 -3.73 -14.75 4.74
N CYS A 21 -2.91 -13.70 4.76
CA CYS A 21 -2.18 -13.25 5.93
C CYS A 21 -3.15 -12.58 6.94
N PRO A 22 -3.21 -13.05 8.20
CA PRO A 22 -4.10 -12.47 9.21
C PRO A 22 -3.85 -10.98 9.47
N TRP A 23 -2.59 -10.56 9.46
CA TRP A 23 -2.22 -9.17 9.71
C TRP A 23 -2.71 -8.25 8.58
N ASP A 24 -2.48 -8.64 7.33
CA ASP A 24 -2.93 -7.89 6.16
C ASP A 24 -4.45 -7.78 6.09
N ARG A 25 -5.17 -8.86 6.43
CA ARG A 25 -6.64 -8.87 6.49
C ARG A 25 -7.19 -7.92 7.55
N ASP A 26 -6.53 -7.82 8.71
CA ASP A 26 -6.97 -7.02 9.85
C ASP A 26 -6.56 -5.53 9.77
N LEU A 27 -5.88 -5.12 8.69
CA LEU A 27 -5.58 -3.72 8.42
C LEU A 27 -6.87 -2.94 8.12
N SER A 28 -7.08 -1.88 8.90
CA SER A 28 -8.08 -0.83 8.67
C SER A 28 -7.41 0.43 8.10
N LEU A 29 -8.19 1.36 7.54
CA LEU A 29 -7.67 2.64 7.03
C LEU A 29 -6.88 3.43 8.10
N GLU A 30 -7.30 3.34 9.36
CA GLU A 30 -6.67 4.06 10.47
C GLU A 30 -5.33 3.44 10.87
N LYS A 31 -5.24 2.10 10.91
CA LYS A 31 -3.96 1.40 11.12
C LYS A 31 -3.00 1.66 9.97
N LEU A 32 -3.49 1.53 8.74
CA LEU A 32 -2.70 1.77 7.54
C LEU A 32 -2.19 3.22 7.47
N GLY A 33 -2.96 4.20 7.93
CA GLY A 33 -2.51 5.60 8.01
C GLY A 33 -1.34 5.84 8.94
N LYS A 34 -1.25 5.08 10.04
CA LYS A 34 -0.09 5.14 10.93
C LYS A 34 1.15 4.53 10.26
N LEU A 35 1.01 3.38 9.62
CA LEU A 35 2.12 2.77 8.87
C LEU A 35 2.57 3.67 7.71
N THR A 36 1.62 4.29 7.01
CA THR A 36 1.93 5.17 5.88
C THR A 36 2.71 6.42 6.31
N ILE A 37 2.48 6.95 7.52
CA ILE A 37 3.26 8.09 7.99
C ILE A 37 4.69 7.69 8.33
N GLU A 38 4.90 6.47 8.83
CA GLU A 38 6.21 5.91 9.11
C GLU A 38 7.02 5.81 7.80
N GLU A 39 6.52 5.11 6.77
CA GLU A 39 7.24 4.99 5.49
C GLU A 39 7.45 6.33 4.78
N ALA A 40 6.53 7.29 4.96
CA ALA A 40 6.72 8.63 4.42
C ALA A 40 7.89 9.37 5.07
N TYR A 41 8.12 9.17 6.37
CA TYR A 41 9.31 9.69 7.06
C TYR A 41 10.57 8.93 6.68
N GLU A 42 10.50 7.62 6.49
CA GLU A 42 11.63 6.81 6.01
C GLU A 42 12.05 7.24 4.60
N LEU A 43 11.08 7.46 3.69
CA LEU A 43 11.35 8.02 2.37
C LEU A 43 12.00 9.39 2.45
N PHE A 44 11.47 10.28 3.30
CA PHE A 44 12.04 11.61 3.49
C PHE A 44 13.51 11.53 3.96
N ASP A 45 13.80 10.69 4.95
CA ASP A 45 15.15 10.48 5.48
C ASP A 45 16.10 9.89 4.43
N ALA A 46 15.63 8.93 3.62
CA ALA A 46 16.38 8.34 2.53
C ALA A 46 16.75 9.36 1.44
N VAL A 47 15.80 10.25 1.10
CA VAL A 47 16.02 11.37 0.16
C VAL A 47 17.05 12.35 0.71
N GLU A 48 16.90 12.80 1.96
CA GLU A 48 17.84 13.74 2.59
C GLU A 48 19.26 13.18 2.66
N LYS A 49 19.40 11.86 2.84
CA LYS A 49 20.70 11.16 2.90
C LYS A 49 21.24 10.75 1.52
N GLY A 50 20.48 10.96 0.44
CA GLY A 50 20.87 10.57 -0.91
C GLY A 50 21.06 9.06 -1.10
N LYS A 51 20.33 8.24 -0.34
CA LYS A 51 20.44 6.78 -0.38
C LYS A 51 19.44 6.19 -1.37
N ASN A 52 19.89 5.99 -2.60
CA ASN A 52 19.01 5.58 -3.69
C ASN A 52 18.36 4.20 -3.50
N GLU A 53 19.01 3.27 -2.81
CA GLU A 53 18.42 1.95 -2.53
C GLU A 53 17.25 2.09 -1.55
N ASP A 54 17.49 2.71 -0.40
CA ASP A 54 16.44 3.04 0.59
C ASP A 54 15.27 3.80 -0.08
N ILE A 55 15.53 4.81 -0.92
CA ILE A 55 14.47 5.53 -1.66
C ILE A 55 13.57 4.59 -2.48
N ILE A 56 14.14 3.59 -3.15
CA ILE A 56 13.38 2.66 -3.98
C ILE A 56 12.52 1.75 -3.11
N ASP A 57 13.06 1.28 -1.98
CA ASP A 57 12.35 0.42 -1.04
C ASP A 57 11.15 1.16 -0.45
N GLU A 58 11.34 2.38 0.06
CA GLU A 58 10.25 3.17 0.64
C GLU A 58 9.17 3.56 -0.39
N LEU A 59 9.56 3.81 -1.64
CA LEU A 59 8.60 4.03 -2.73
C LEU A 59 7.78 2.77 -3.03
N ALA A 60 8.38 1.58 -2.90
CA ALA A 60 7.67 0.32 -3.07
C ALA A 60 6.67 0.08 -1.93
N ASP A 61 7.03 0.44 -0.70
CA ASP A 61 6.14 0.32 0.46
C ASP A 61 4.98 1.31 0.40
N LEU A 62 5.24 2.57 0.03
CA LEU A 62 4.17 3.54 -0.21
C LEU A 62 3.24 3.14 -1.36
N LEU A 63 3.77 2.56 -2.44
CA LEU A 63 2.94 2.00 -3.51
C LEU A 63 2.05 0.86 -2.99
N THR A 64 2.61 -0.02 -2.16
CA THR A 64 1.88 -1.12 -1.54
C THR A 64 0.76 -0.59 -0.63
N HIS A 65 1.04 0.42 0.19
CA HIS A 65 0.03 1.10 1.02
C HIS A 65 -1.10 1.72 0.18
N LEU A 66 -0.80 2.37 -0.94
CA LEU A 66 -1.82 2.87 -1.87
C LEU A 66 -2.76 1.76 -2.37
N LEU A 67 -2.21 0.59 -2.73
CA LEU A 67 -3.01 -0.55 -3.17
C LEU A 67 -3.90 -1.10 -2.05
N PHE A 68 -3.38 -1.19 -0.82
CA PHE A 68 -4.18 -1.53 0.35
C PHE A 68 -5.31 -0.53 0.61
N TYR A 69 -5.03 0.77 0.53
CA TYR A 69 -6.04 1.83 0.70
C TYR A 69 -7.22 1.63 -0.23
N PHE A 70 -6.93 1.39 -1.51
CA PHE A 70 -7.99 1.18 -2.48
C PHE A 70 -8.78 -0.10 -2.22
N GLN A 71 -8.12 -1.21 -1.88
CA GLN A 71 -8.85 -2.45 -1.58
C GLN A 71 -9.72 -2.34 -0.33
N ILE A 72 -9.21 -1.72 0.73
CA ILE A 72 -9.98 -1.47 1.97
C ILE A 72 -11.14 -0.50 1.70
N GLY A 73 -10.89 0.56 0.93
CA GLY A 73 -11.91 1.54 0.53
C GLY A 73 -13.04 0.91 -0.28
N GLU A 74 -12.70 0.05 -1.24
CA GLU A 74 -13.66 -0.67 -2.09
C GLU A 74 -14.49 -1.67 -1.28
N THR A 75 -13.85 -2.48 -0.42
CA THR A 75 -14.55 -3.45 0.44
C THR A 75 -15.42 -2.80 1.53
N SER A 76 -15.15 -1.54 1.87
CA SER A 76 -15.92 -0.78 2.86
C SER A 76 -16.97 0.15 2.23
N ASP A 77 -17.17 0.10 0.91
CA ASP A 77 -18.02 1.02 0.12
C ASP A 77 -17.73 2.52 0.37
N LYS A 78 -16.49 2.87 0.74
CA LYS A 78 -16.10 4.26 1.04
C LYS A 78 -15.65 5.03 -0.20
N PHE A 79 -14.90 4.39 -1.08
CA PHE A 79 -14.41 4.94 -2.35
C PHE A 79 -13.85 3.83 -3.25
N THR A 80 -13.74 4.08 -4.55
CA THR A 80 -13.16 3.13 -5.51
C THR A 80 -11.99 3.73 -6.27
N LYS A 81 -11.11 2.91 -6.86
CA LYS A 81 -10.04 3.41 -7.75
C LYS A 81 -10.54 4.26 -8.90
N LYS A 82 -11.78 4.00 -9.35
CA LYS A 82 -12.44 4.72 -10.43
C LYS A 82 -12.73 6.20 -10.09
N MET A 83 -12.55 6.59 -8.84
CA MET A 83 -12.69 7.99 -8.41
C MET A 83 -11.45 8.84 -8.73
N PHE A 84 -10.36 8.24 -9.22
CA PHE A 84 -9.07 8.91 -9.45
C PHE A 84 -8.53 8.81 -10.90
N PHE A 85 -9.19 8.06 -11.79
CA PHE A 85 -8.83 7.91 -13.22
C PHE A 85 -10.07 8.01 -14.10
#